data_AF-A0AAU1Y0Y9-F1
#
_entry.id   AF-A0AAU1Y0Y9-F1
#
_cell.length_a   1.000
_cell.length_b   1.000
_cell.length_c   1.000
_cell.angle_alpha   90.00
_cell.angle_beta   90.00
_cell.angle_gamma   90.00
#
_symmetry.space_group_name_H-M   'P 1'
#
loop_
_entity.id
_entity.type
_entity.pdbx_description
1 polymer ?
#
loop_
_entity_poly.entity_id
_entity_poly.type
_entity_poly.pdbx_seq_one_letter_code
_entity_poly.pdbx_strand_id
1 'polypeptide(L)'
;MATTDSAPPSRYQPSDQLRERLAAWQKALDETEPAAREDLDAGIARELTENRQLNLPTIAEHLPWTAEMIRLRMAGRGVPPRERHRKSEGDPLVYTPSERLRNLLAAWHQAVDGEKKAREALEACIADELTTHVDLTNAEMAEHLPWSQEQVRIIARAYEVPRRRKRGPDHRLIMDKGKPKSVLVPYDWYVQQPGADPRIVKG
;
A
#
# COMPACT_ATOMS: atom_id res chain seq x y z
N MET A 1 29.15 -20.95 18.11
CA MET A 1 29.32 -19.79 17.22
C MET A 1 28.31 -19.93 16.10
N ALA A 2 27.30 -19.05 16.05
CA ALA A 2 26.29 -19.06 14.99
C ALA A 2 26.88 -18.30 13.79
N THR A 3 27.21 -19.01 12.73
CA THR A 3 27.54 -18.40 11.44
C THR A 3 26.26 -17.87 10.84
N THR A 4 26.04 -16.56 10.96
CA THR A 4 25.12 -15.83 10.09
C THR A 4 25.69 -15.86 8.68
N ASP A 5 25.36 -16.91 7.93
CA ASP A 5 25.55 -16.97 6.49
C ASP A 5 24.61 -15.92 5.87
N SER A 6 25.11 -14.69 5.74
CA SER A 6 24.43 -13.67 4.95
C SER A 6 24.40 -14.16 3.50
N ALA A 7 23.19 -14.30 2.95
CA ALA A 7 23.03 -14.63 1.55
C ALA A 7 23.83 -13.63 0.68
N PRO A 8 24.44 -14.08 -0.43
CA PRO A 8 25.16 -13.19 -1.33
C PRO A 8 24.24 -12.05 -1.79
N PRO A 9 24.75 -10.82 -1.90
CA PRO A 9 23.94 -9.67 -2.29
C PRO A 9 23.27 -9.93 -3.64
N SER A 10 21.99 -9.56 -3.73
CA SER A 10 21.20 -9.66 -4.95
C SER A 10 21.95 -9.02 -6.12
N ARG A 11 22.08 -9.76 -7.22
CA ARG A 11 22.61 -9.21 -8.49
C ARG A 11 21.55 -8.49 -9.29
N TYR A 12 20.32 -8.47 -8.80
CA TYR A 12 19.21 -7.80 -9.44
C TYR A 12 19.41 -6.28 -9.42
N GLN A 13 19.04 -5.63 -10.51
CA GLN A 13 18.88 -4.19 -10.56
C GLN A 13 17.46 -3.88 -11.07
N PRO A 14 16.68 -3.05 -10.34
CA PRO A 14 15.39 -2.57 -10.80
C PRO A 14 15.46 -1.93 -12.17
N SER A 15 14.44 -2.15 -13.00
CA SER A 15 14.32 -1.41 -14.26
C SER A 15 14.14 0.09 -14.00
N ASP A 16 14.43 0.91 -15.01
CA ASP A 16 14.13 2.35 -14.99
C ASP A 16 12.64 2.59 -14.73
N GLN A 17 11.78 1.76 -15.31
CA GLN A 17 10.35 1.83 -15.14
C GLN A 17 9.93 1.58 -13.69
N LEU A 18 10.48 0.57 -13.02
CA LEU A 18 10.16 0.32 -11.60
C LEU A 18 10.61 1.49 -10.71
N ARG A 19 11.80 2.04 -10.97
CA ARG A 19 12.32 3.20 -10.22
C ARG A 19 11.45 4.44 -10.42
N GLU A 20 11.01 4.69 -11.65
CA GLU A 20 10.10 5.80 -11.97
C GLU A 20 8.75 5.64 -11.25
N ARG A 21 8.16 4.43 -11.27
CA ARG A 21 6.89 4.16 -10.59
C ARG A 21 7.01 4.27 -9.07
N LEU A 22 8.12 3.83 -8.50
CA LEU A 22 8.40 3.96 -7.08
C LEU A 22 8.50 5.44 -6.67
N ALA A 23 9.26 6.24 -7.43
CA ALA A 23 9.38 7.67 -7.19
C ALA A 23 8.03 8.40 -7.35
N ALA A 24 7.22 8.02 -8.34
CA ALA A 24 5.89 8.61 -8.54
C ALA A 24 4.94 8.33 -7.37
N TRP A 25 4.95 7.09 -6.85
CA TRP A 25 4.14 6.75 -5.67
C TRP A 25 4.65 7.45 -4.40
N GLN A 26 5.97 7.50 -4.18
CA GLN A 26 6.55 8.25 -3.06
C GLN A 26 6.18 9.73 -3.11
N LYS A 27 6.27 10.37 -4.28
CA LYS A 27 5.84 11.75 -4.46
C LYS A 27 4.35 11.96 -4.13
N ALA A 28 3.50 11.02 -4.52
CA ALA A 28 2.08 11.10 -4.20
C ALA A 28 1.84 11.02 -2.68
N LEU A 29 2.55 10.10 -2.01
CA LEU A 29 2.43 9.81 -0.57
C LEU A 29 3.04 10.92 0.31
N ASP A 30 4.22 11.40 -0.04
CA ASP A 30 5.02 12.28 0.84
C ASP A 30 4.76 13.77 0.56
N GLU A 31 4.35 14.12 -0.66
CA GLU A 31 4.13 15.52 -1.07
C GLU A 31 2.67 15.82 -1.35
N THR A 32 2.02 15.03 -2.20
CA THR A 32 0.75 15.43 -2.84
C THR A 32 -0.45 15.29 -1.89
N GLU A 33 -0.64 14.13 -1.25
CA GLU A 33 -1.70 13.96 -0.26
C GLU A 33 -1.50 14.85 0.98
N PRO A 34 -0.30 14.92 1.58
CA PRO A 34 -0.08 15.77 2.75
C PRO A 34 -0.33 17.24 2.49
N ALA A 35 0.10 17.77 1.33
CA ALA A 35 -0.16 19.15 0.95
C ALA A 35 -1.66 19.41 0.76
N ALA A 36 -2.37 18.57 0.00
CA ALA A 36 -3.80 18.73 -0.21
C ALA A 36 -4.61 18.61 1.09
N ARG A 37 -4.16 17.75 2.02
CA ARG A 37 -4.76 17.61 3.35
C ARG A 37 -4.54 18.84 4.22
N GLU A 38 -3.34 19.43 4.19
CA GLU A 38 -3.05 20.66 4.93
C GLU A 38 -3.89 21.83 4.41
N ASP A 39 -4.03 21.96 3.08
CA ASP A 39 -4.89 22.97 2.47
C ASP A 39 -6.37 22.77 2.88
N LEU A 40 -6.84 21.53 2.92
CA LEU A 40 -8.19 21.20 3.39
C LEU A 40 -8.38 21.54 4.87
N ASP A 41 -7.42 21.20 5.74
CA ASP A 41 -7.46 21.55 7.15
C ASP A 41 -7.50 23.08 7.35
N ALA A 42 -6.69 23.84 6.61
CA ALA A 42 -6.70 25.30 6.62
C ALA A 42 -8.04 25.87 6.14
N GLY A 43 -8.62 25.26 5.09
CA GLY A 43 -9.96 25.58 4.59
C GLY A 43 -11.04 25.40 5.64
N ILE A 44 -11.01 24.28 6.38
CA ILE A 44 -11.95 23.99 7.48
C ILE A 44 -11.78 24.98 8.62
N ALA A 45 -10.54 25.27 9.04
CA ALA A 45 -10.27 26.22 10.10
C ALA A 45 -10.83 27.61 9.75
N ARG A 46 -10.69 28.01 8.49
CA ARG A 46 -11.23 29.27 7.98
C ARG A 46 -12.75 29.27 7.92
N GLU A 47 -13.36 28.20 7.42
CA GLU A 47 -14.83 28.04 7.35
C GLU A 47 -15.45 28.14 8.75
N LEU A 48 -14.85 27.46 9.72
CA LEU A 48 -15.26 27.54 11.11
C LEU A 48 -15.08 28.98 11.61
N THR A 49 -13.93 29.60 11.43
CA THR A 49 -13.68 30.98 11.89
C THR A 49 -14.67 32.00 11.32
N GLU A 50 -14.99 31.90 10.02
CA GLU A 50 -15.90 32.79 9.30
C GLU A 50 -17.37 32.56 9.71
N ASN A 51 -17.79 31.30 9.91
CA ASN A 51 -19.16 30.97 10.32
C ASN A 51 -19.23 30.61 11.80
N ARG A 52 -19.50 31.62 12.65
CA ARG A 52 -19.59 31.45 14.11
C ARG A 52 -20.74 30.53 14.58
N GLN A 53 -21.79 30.37 13.78
CA GLN A 53 -22.95 29.53 14.12
C GLN A 53 -22.77 28.06 13.74
N LEU A 54 -21.78 27.76 12.89
CA LEU A 54 -21.50 26.39 12.45
C LEU A 54 -21.00 25.54 13.62
N ASN A 55 -21.56 24.35 13.82
CA ASN A 55 -21.06 23.44 14.85
C ASN A 55 -20.24 22.30 14.21
N LEU A 56 -19.40 21.65 15.01
CA LEU A 56 -18.54 20.56 14.53
C LEU A 56 -19.33 19.37 13.97
N PRO A 57 -20.43 18.90 14.60
CA PRO A 57 -21.28 17.87 14.00
C PRO A 57 -21.79 18.22 12.60
N THR A 58 -22.31 19.44 12.42
CA THR A 58 -22.90 19.89 11.16
C THR A 58 -21.86 19.99 10.04
N ILE A 59 -20.65 20.50 10.31
CA ILE A 59 -19.61 20.50 9.27
C ILE A 59 -19.10 19.08 8.98
N ALA A 60 -19.06 18.20 9.99
CA ALA A 60 -18.60 16.82 9.84
C ALA A 60 -19.46 16.00 8.87
N GLU A 61 -20.75 16.32 8.73
CA GLU A 61 -21.65 15.67 7.76
C GLU A 61 -21.17 15.83 6.30
N HIS A 62 -20.30 16.80 6.02
CA HIS A 62 -19.77 17.08 4.68
C HIS A 62 -18.27 16.77 4.53
N LEU A 63 -17.66 16.19 5.56
CA LEU A 63 -16.22 15.95 5.62
C LEU A 63 -15.92 14.46 5.77
N PRO A 64 -14.73 14.00 5.38
CA PRO A 64 -14.30 12.61 5.59
C PRO A 64 -14.00 12.29 7.06
N TRP A 65 -14.16 13.25 7.96
CA TRP A 65 -13.74 13.17 9.36
C TRP A 65 -14.92 13.32 10.30
N THR A 66 -14.88 12.58 11.41
CA THR A 66 -15.84 12.76 12.50
C THR A 66 -15.65 14.11 13.17
N ALA A 67 -16.69 14.60 13.88
CA ALA A 67 -16.59 15.85 14.64
C ALA A 67 -15.42 15.86 15.64
N GLU A 68 -15.10 14.72 16.25
CA GLU A 68 -13.95 14.58 17.16
C GLU A 68 -12.62 14.65 16.42
N MET A 69 -12.50 13.99 15.26
CA MET A 69 -11.31 14.10 14.43
C MET A 69 -11.07 15.54 13.97
N ILE A 70 -12.13 16.25 13.59
CA ILE A 70 -12.05 17.67 13.23
C ILE A 70 -11.61 18.49 14.45
N ARG A 71 -12.20 18.26 15.63
CA ARG A 71 -11.77 18.94 16.87
C ARG A 71 -10.27 18.78 17.11
N LEU A 72 -9.75 17.55 17.01
CA LEU A 72 -8.33 17.26 17.19
C LEU A 72 -7.46 17.95 16.12
N ARG A 73 -7.89 17.93 14.85
CA ARG A 73 -7.18 18.59 13.75
C ARG A 73 -7.17 20.12 13.86
N MET A 74 -8.23 20.71 14.42
CA MET A 74 -8.35 22.14 14.62
C MET A 74 -7.66 22.63 15.89
N ALA A 75 -7.23 21.72 16.77
CA ALA A 75 -6.47 22.07 17.97
C ALA A 75 -5.18 22.80 17.56
N GLY A 76 -5.01 24.04 18.06
CA GLY A 76 -3.87 24.88 17.72
C GLY A 76 -3.99 25.67 16.41
N ARG A 77 -5.06 25.50 15.62
CA ARG A 77 -5.30 26.25 14.36
C ARG A 77 -6.09 27.55 14.54
N GLY A 78 -6.13 28.10 15.74
CA GLY A 78 -6.84 29.36 16.04
C GLY A 78 -8.37 29.28 16.00
N VAL A 79 -8.94 28.08 15.85
CA VAL A 79 -10.39 27.88 15.88
C VAL A 79 -10.88 27.99 17.33
N PRO A 80 -11.85 28.87 17.65
CA PRO A 80 -12.37 29.02 19.01
C PRO A 80 -12.93 27.71 19.54
N PRO A 81 -12.77 27.38 20.84
CA PRO A 81 -13.42 26.23 21.45
C PRO A 81 -14.93 26.38 21.30
N ARG A 82 -15.54 25.56 20.42
CA ARG A 82 -16.99 25.54 20.26
C ARG A 82 -17.57 24.63 21.33
N GLU A 83 -18.05 25.25 22.39
CA GLU A 83 -18.94 24.56 23.32
C GLU A 83 -20.14 24.03 22.55
N ARG A 84 -20.72 22.92 23.02
CA ARG A 84 -21.97 22.39 22.49
C ARG A 84 -23.04 23.46 22.69
N HIS A 85 -23.21 24.37 21.74
CA HIS A 85 -24.28 25.35 21.78
C HIS A 85 -25.57 24.56 21.90
N ARG A 86 -26.25 24.77 23.03
CA ARG A 86 -27.60 24.27 23.32
C ARG A 86 -28.43 24.52 22.08
N LYS A 87 -29.04 23.48 21.49
CA LYS A 87 -29.97 23.64 20.37
C LYS A 87 -30.96 24.74 20.77
N SER A 88 -30.86 25.92 20.16
CA SER A 88 -31.96 26.88 20.21
C SER A 88 -33.13 26.19 19.52
N GLU A 89 -34.30 26.16 20.18
CA GLU A 89 -35.55 25.73 19.54
C GLU A 89 -35.74 26.54 18.26
N GLY A 90 -35.52 25.90 17.12
CA GLY A 90 -35.51 26.50 15.80
C GLY A 90 -35.15 25.43 14.78
N ASP A 91 -35.60 25.63 13.54
CA ASP A 91 -35.38 24.69 12.45
C ASP A 91 -33.88 24.37 12.30
N PRO A 92 -33.53 23.11 11.98
CA PRO A 92 -32.14 22.73 11.79
C PRO A 92 -31.52 23.61 10.70
N LEU A 93 -30.44 24.31 11.05
CA LEU A 93 -29.62 25.04 10.09
C LEU A 93 -29.14 24.06 9.02
N VAL A 94 -29.73 24.14 7.82
CA VAL A 94 -29.23 23.43 6.65
C VAL A 94 -27.95 24.13 6.22
N TYR A 95 -26.82 23.58 6.66
CA TYR A 95 -25.52 24.07 6.27
C TYR A 95 -25.17 23.61 4.86
N THR A 96 -24.66 24.54 4.05
CA THR A 96 -24.08 24.23 2.74
C THR A 96 -22.62 24.65 2.77
N PRO A 97 -21.66 23.73 2.52
CA PRO A 97 -20.25 24.06 2.45
C PRO A 97 -19.95 25.17 1.43
N SER A 98 -19.05 26.09 1.78
CA SER A 98 -18.57 27.08 0.82
C SER A 98 -17.97 26.42 -0.43
N GLU A 99 -18.00 27.15 -1.55
CA GLU A 99 -17.34 26.72 -2.79
C GLU A 99 -15.85 26.41 -2.58
N ARG A 100 -15.16 27.23 -1.78
CA ARG A 100 -13.77 26.99 -1.38
C ARG A 100 -13.60 25.64 -0.70
N LEU A 101 -14.41 25.33 0.31
CA LEU A 101 -14.32 24.06 1.04
C LEU A 101 -14.60 22.87 0.12
N ARG A 102 -15.59 22.99 -0.77
CA ARG A 102 -15.89 21.96 -1.79
C ARG A 102 -14.73 21.73 -2.76
N ASN A 103 -14.08 22.80 -3.22
CA ASN A 103 -12.92 22.70 -4.12
C ASN A 103 -11.72 22.05 -3.43
N LEU A 104 -11.48 22.38 -2.15
CA LEU A 104 -10.42 21.76 -1.35
C LEU A 104 -10.69 20.27 -1.08
N LEU A 105 -11.93 19.91 -0.80
CA LEU A 105 -12.34 18.50 -0.67
C LEU A 105 -12.11 17.73 -1.97
N ALA A 106 -12.50 18.32 -3.11
CA ALA A 106 -12.27 17.71 -4.42
C ALA A 106 -10.77 17.54 -4.70
N ALA A 107 -9.94 18.54 -4.38
CA ALA A 107 -8.48 18.45 -4.54
C ALA A 107 -7.86 17.36 -3.65
N TRP A 108 -8.28 17.25 -2.39
CA TRP A 108 -7.82 16.16 -1.51
C TRP A 108 -8.25 14.78 -2.03
N HIS A 109 -9.50 14.62 -2.47
CA HIS A 109 -9.94 13.36 -3.09
C HIS A 109 -9.12 13.01 -4.34
N GLN A 110 -8.82 13.99 -5.20
CA GLN A 110 -7.96 13.77 -6.36
C GLN A 110 -6.54 13.35 -5.96
N ALA A 111 -5.99 13.90 -4.87
CA ALA A 111 -4.67 13.51 -4.37
C ALA A 111 -4.67 12.06 -3.86
N VAL A 112 -5.69 11.66 -3.07
CA VAL A 112 -5.85 10.29 -2.58
C VAL A 112 -6.04 9.29 -3.73
N ASP A 113 -6.88 9.64 -4.72
CA ASP A 113 -7.05 8.82 -5.92
C ASP A 113 -5.76 8.73 -6.75
N GLY A 114 -4.98 9.82 -6.79
CA GLY A 114 -3.67 9.86 -7.43
C GLY A 114 -2.67 8.92 -6.77
N GLU A 115 -2.60 8.92 -5.44
CA GLU A 115 -1.78 7.98 -4.66
C GLU A 115 -2.18 6.53 -4.95
N LYS A 116 -3.48 6.23 -4.91
CA LYS A 116 -4.00 4.89 -5.20
C LYS A 116 -3.61 4.42 -6.60
N LYS A 117 -3.78 5.26 -7.63
CA LYS A 117 -3.39 4.95 -9.01
C LYS A 117 -1.88 4.76 -9.15
N ALA A 118 -1.07 5.60 -8.51
CA ALA A 118 0.37 5.47 -8.54
C ALA A 118 0.83 4.16 -7.88
N ARG A 119 0.19 3.79 -6.76
CA ARG A 119 0.42 2.52 -6.08
C ARG A 119 0.04 1.32 -6.94
N GLU A 120 -1.16 1.31 -7.54
CA GLU A 120 -1.60 0.24 -8.44
C GLU A 120 -0.66 0.09 -9.65
N ALA A 121 -0.15 1.20 -10.20
CA ALA A 121 0.82 1.18 -11.29
C ALA A 121 2.19 0.61 -10.85
N LEU A 122 2.63 0.90 -9.63
CA LEU A 122 3.84 0.31 -9.04
C LEU A 122 3.66 -1.20 -8.80
N GLU A 123 2.52 -1.61 -8.22
CA GLU A 123 2.20 -3.01 -7.98
C GLU A 123 2.16 -3.83 -9.29
N ALA A 124 1.56 -3.28 -10.34
CA ALA A 124 1.58 -3.86 -11.68
C ALA A 124 3.01 -3.99 -12.23
N CYS A 125 3.83 -2.94 -12.09
CA CYS A 125 5.21 -2.96 -12.55
C CYS A 125 6.06 -4.02 -11.83
N ILE A 126 5.83 -4.22 -10.53
CA ILE A 126 6.48 -5.28 -9.75
C ILE A 126 6.08 -6.66 -10.28
N ALA A 127 4.80 -6.87 -10.57
CA ALA A 127 4.32 -8.13 -11.12
C ALA A 127 4.92 -8.42 -12.51
N ASP A 128 5.04 -7.40 -13.37
CA ASP A 128 5.65 -7.49 -14.69
C ASP A 128 7.14 -7.85 -14.61
N GLU A 129 7.88 -7.24 -13.67
CA GLU A 129 9.29 -7.56 -13.45
C GLU A 129 9.49 -8.98 -12.92
N LEU A 130 8.69 -9.41 -11.94
CA LEU A 130 8.72 -10.80 -11.43
C LEU A 130 8.33 -11.82 -12.51
N THR A 131 7.53 -11.41 -13.49
CA THR A 131 7.14 -12.27 -14.61
C THR A 131 8.25 -12.36 -15.66
N THR A 132 8.87 -11.22 -15.98
CA THR A 132 9.97 -11.08 -16.94
C THR A 132 11.25 -11.75 -16.46
N HIS A 133 11.65 -11.50 -15.21
CA HIS A 133 12.88 -12.03 -14.63
C HIS A 133 12.61 -13.35 -13.92
N VAL A 134 12.73 -14.44 -14.68
CA VAL A 134 12.42 -15.81 -14.22
C VAL A 134 13.17 -16.22 -12.94
N ASP A 135 14.40 -15.74 -12.77
CA ASP A 135 15.25 -16.09 -11.64
C ASP A 135 15.09 -15.16 -10.43
N LEU A 136 14.32 -14.07 -10.60
CA LEU A 136 14.11 -13.07 -9.55
C LEU A 136 13.17 -13.60 -8.48
N THR A 137 13.62 -13.57 -7.23
CA THR A 137 12.81 -13.94 -6.08
C THR A 137 12.11 -12.72 -5.47
N ASN A 138 10.99 -12.97 -4.79
CA ASN A 138 10.29 -11.90 -4.05
C ASN A 138 11.17 -11.26 -2.96
N ALA A 139 12.16 -11.98 -2.45
CA ALA A 139 13.10 -11.46 -1.46
C ALA A 139 14.06 -10.45 -2.10
N GLU A 140 14.68 -10.82 -3.22
CA GLU A 140 15.56 -9.94 -4.00
C GLU A 140 14.82 -8.70 -4.50
N MET A 141 13.55 -8.82 -4.92
CA MET A 141 12.71 -7.68 -5.28
C MET A 141 12.45 -6.75 -4.07
N ALA A 142 12.17 -7.32 -2.89
CA ALA A 142 11.88 -6.56 -1.69
C ALA A 142 13.07 -5.73 -1.18
N GLU A 143 14.31 -6.09 -1.52
CA GLU A 143 15.52 -5.30 -1.18
C GLU A 143 15.51 -3.91 -1.82
N HIS A 144 14.74 -3.70 -2.90
CA HIS A 144 14.66 -2.44 -3.63
C HIS A 144 13.36 -1.67 -3.41
N LEU A 145 12.47 -2.19 -2.56
CA LEU A 145 11.15 -1.61 -2.30
C LEU A 145 11.02 -1.28 -0.81
N PRO A 146 10.18 -0.32 -0.43
CA PRO A 146 9.89 -0.03 0.98
C PRO A 146 8.95 -1.06 1.62
N TRP A 147 8.80 -2.24 1.00
CA TRP A 147 7.87 -3.28 1.38
C TRP A 147 8.60 -4.56 1.72
N SER A 148 8.05 -5.30 2.69
CA SER A 148 8.52 -6.62 3.07
C SER A 148 8.31 -7.65 1.95
N GLN A 149 9.09 -8.73 1.99
CA GLN A 149 8.93 -9.88 1.09
C GLN A 149 7.49 -10.42 1.06
N GLU A 150 6.78 -10.45 2.20
CA GLU A 150 5.40 -10.96 2.23
C GLU A 150 4.42 -10.00 1.54
N GLN A 151 4.66 -8.69 1.60
CA GLN A 151 3.88 -7.72 0.82
C GLN A 151 4.11 -7.90 -0.68
N VAL A 152 5.37 -8.03 -1.12
CA VAL A 152 5.69 -8.36 -2.52
C VAL A 152 5.03 -9.67 -2.94
N ARG A 153 4.97 -10.66 -2.03
CA ARG A 153 4.27 -11.92 -2.29
C ARG A 153 2.76 -11.77 -2.40
N ILE A 154 2.14 -10.89 -1.61
CA ILE A 154 0.70 -10.58 -1.72
C ILE A 154 0.43 -9.93 -3.08
N ILE A 155 1.24 -8.95 -3.48
CA ILE A 155 1.16 -8.29 -4.80
C ILE A 155 1.30 -9.34 -5.91
N ALA A 156 2.35 -10.17 -5.87
CA ALA A 156 2.56 -11.23 -6.85
C ALA A 156 1.35 -12.19 -6.95
N ARG A 157 0.67 -12.49 -5.84
CA ARG A 157 -0.56 -13.30 -5.87
C ARG A 157 -1.76 -12.55 -6.47
N ALA A 158 -1.91 -11.26 -6.16
CA ALA A 158 -3.01 -10.44 -6.67
C ALA A 158 -2.95 -10.29 -8.20
N TYR A 159 -1.73 -10.24 -8.75
CA TYR A 159 -1.46 -10.15 -10.19
C TYR A 159 -1.17 -11.52 -10.84
N GLU A 160 -1.50 -12.62 -10.17
CA GLU A 160 -1.39 -13.98 -10.72
C GLU A 160 0.01 -14.39 -11.21
N VAL A 161 1.07 -13.78 -10.64
CA VAL A 161 2.45 -14.11 -10.98
C VAL A 161 2.73 -15.59 -10.64
N PRO A 162 3.22 -16.40 -11.61
CA PRO A 162 3.47 -17.82 -11.37
C PRO A 162 4.38 -18.04 -10.16
N ARG A 163 3.95 -18.87 -9.21
CA ARG A 163 4.78 -19.25 -8.07
C ARG A 163 5.98 -20.06 -8.54
N ARG A 164 7.14 -19.42 -8.64
CA ARG A 164 8.41 -20.08 -8.95
C ARG A 164 9.08 -20.48 -7.64
N ARG A 165 9.18 -21.80 -7.41
CA ARG A 165 10.04 -22.33 -6.34
C ARG A 165 11.46 -22.37 -6.89
N LYS A 166 12.43 -21.84 -6.14
CA LYS A 166 13.86 -21.95 -6.51
C LYS A 166 14.17 -23.45 -6.62
N ARG A 167 14.27 -23.94 -7.86
CA ARG A 167 14.72 -25.30 -8.13
C ARG A 167 16.19 -25.29 -7.74
N GLY A 168 16.54 -25.96 -6.63
CA GLY A 168 17.94 -26.26 -6.35
C GLY A 168 18.61 -26.90 -7.57
N PRO A 169 19.93 -26.74 -7.75
CA PRO A 169 20.67 -27.14 -8.95
C PRO A 169 20.49 -28.63 -9.32
N ASP A 170 20.10 -29.48 -8.37
CA ASP A 170 19.93 -30.92 -8.55
C ASP A 170 18.51 -31.36 -8.95
N HIS A 171 17.57 -30.43 -9.13
CA HIS A 171 16.21 -30.77 -9.51
C HIS A 171 16.11 -31.08 -11.00
N ARG A 172 16.18 -32.37 -11.35
CA ARG A 172 16.00 -32.83 -12.73
C ARG A 172 14.53 -33.06 -13.05
N LEU A 173 14.05 -32.42 -14.12
CA LEU A 173 12.74 -32.69 -14.70
C LEU A 173 12.77 -34.05 -15.40
N ILE A 174 11.92 -34.98 -14.98
CA ILE A 174 11.69 -36.22 -15.69
C ILE A 174 10.58 -35.96 -16.70
N MET A 175 10.94 -36.00 -17.97
CA MET A 175 10.02 -35.84 -19.10
C MET A 175 9.49 -37.21 -19.52
N ASP A 176 8.18 -37.30 -19.76
CA ASP A 176 7.54 -38.46 -20.40
C ASP A 176 6.75 -37.96 -21.62
N LYS A 177 7.07 -38.49 -22.80
CA LYS A 177 6.47 -38.07 -24.09
C LYS A 177 6.44 -36.55 -24.32
N GLY A 178 7.53 -35.86 -23.95
CA GLY A 178 7.66 -34.41 -24.14
C GLY A 178 6.87 -33.56 -23.14
N LYS A 179 6.26 -34.17 -22.10
CA LYS A 179 5.57 -33.46 -21.02
C LYS A 179 6.26 -33.72 -19.67
N PRO A 180 6.35 -32.72 -18.78
CA PRO A 180 6.96 -32.90 -17.47
C PRO A 180 6.05 -33.79 -16.60
N LYS A 181 6.55 -34.97 -16.20
CA LYS A 181 5.79 -35.97 -15.42
C LYS A 181 6.10 -35.92 -13.94
N SER A 182 7.36 -35.75 -13.58
CA SER A 182 7.81 -35.66 -12.19
C SER A 182 9.11 -34.87 -12.08
N VAL A 183 9.48 -34.51 -10.86
CA VAL A 183 10.75 -33.84 -10.54
C VAL A 183 11.54 -34.78 -9.64
N LEU A 184 12.77 -35.09 -10.03
CA LEU A 184 13.73 -35.75 -9.16
C LEU A 184 14.24 -34.70 -8.17
N VAL A 185 14.19 -35.04 -6.88
CA VAL A 185 14.57 -34.15 -5.78
C VAL A 185 15.61 -34.86 -4.93
N PRO A 186 16.69 -34.19 -4.47
CA PRO A 186 17.63 -34.78 -3.52
C PRO A 186 16.92 -35.27 -2.25
N TYR A 187 17.32 -36.44 -1.75
CA TYR A 187 16.69 -37.07 -0.58
C TYR A 187 16.70 -36.14 0.64
N ASP A 188 17.84 -35.48 0.89
CA ASP A 188 18.03 -34.57 2.01
C ASP A 188 17.08 -33.37 1.96
N TRP A 189 16.69 -32.94 0.76
CA TRP A 189 15.70 -31.87 0.57
C TRP A 189 14.28 -32.36 0.85
N TYR A 190 13.94 -33.59 0.44
CA TYR A 190 12.60 -34.16 0.62
C TYR A 190 12.26 -34.36 2.11
N VAL A 191 13.21 -34.88 2.89
CA VAL A 191 13.01 -35.17 4.32
C VAL A 191 12.83 -33.89 5.16
N GLN A 192 13.32 -32.75 4.69
CA GLN A 192 13.17 -31.46 5.36
C GLN A 192 11.80 -30.79 5.13
N GLN A 193 10.94 -31.35 4.28
CA GLN A 193 9.62 -30.78 4.01
C GLN A 193 8.58 -31.20 5.07
N PRO A 194 7.74 -30.28 5.58
CA PRO A 194 6.69 -30.63 6.53
C PRO A 194 5.66 -31.57 5.87
N GLY A 195 5.47 -32.76 6.46
CA GLY A 195 4.58 -33.80 5.96
C GLY A 195 5.20 -34.80 4.98
N ALA A 196 6.53 -34.78 4.79
CA ALA A 196 7.22 -35.78 3.99
C ALA A 196 7.22 -37.15 4.69
N ASP A 197 6.82 -38.22 3.97
CA ASP A 197 6.94 -39.60 4.44
C ASP A 197 8.23 -40.21 3.87
N PRO A 198 9.28 -40.40 4.68
CA PRO A 198 10.57 -40.91 4.23
C PRO A 198 10.52 -42.32 3.64
N ARG A 199 9.40 -43.06 3.79
CA ARG A 199 9.19 -44.40 3.22
C ARG A 199 8.81 -44.39 1.73
N ILE A 200 8.43 -43.23 1.18
CA ILE A 200 7.98 -43.10 -0.21
C ILE A 200 9.17 -43.08 -1.19
N VAL A 201 10.36 -42.69 -0.73
CA VAL A 201 11.55 -42.63 -1.58
C VAL A 201 12.25 -44.00 -1.55
N LYS A 202 12.05 -44.79 -2.61
CA LYS A 202 12.84 -46.01 -2.84
C LYS A 202 14.24 -45.62 -3.33
N GLY A 203 15.26 -46.07 -2.60
CA GLY A 203 16.67 -45.97 -3.00
C GLY A 203 17.00 -46.80 -4.23
#